data_AF-A0A2G9U854-F1
#
_entry.id   AF-A0A2G9U854-F1
#
_cell.length_a   1.000
_cell.length_b   1.000
_cell.length_c   1.000
_cell.angle_alpha   90.00
_cell.angle_beta   90.00
_cell.angle_gamma   90.00
#
_symmetry.space_group_name_H-M   'P 1'
#
loop_
_entity.id
_entity.type
_entity.pdbx_description
1 polymer ?
#
loop_
_entity_poly.entity_id
_entity_poly.type
_entity_poly.pdbx_seq_one_letter_code
_entity_poly.pdbx_strand_id
1 'polypeptide(L)'
;MEAEAELHTLPENPTLEDLIFIKYRKFVAMLIPFVLMQTVWWMVAIRYNFFRWYPEYWHMPVTMILGSFVGGITSEGSGAVAFPVMTLALHISPSIARDFSLMIQSCGMTSALMCVLFMKVKIENRAVILGTLGAIPGFIIGVHFIDPLFTGSQKKMMFVAIWTSFAIALGILNSTKKRKTFKDIPEFCCWKAVVLFFTGFVGGQWNHRNYVKEYF
;
A
#
# COMPACT_ATOMS: atom_id res chain seq x y z
N MET A 1 -1.23 5.13 30.75
CA MET A 1 -1.92 3.84 30.96
C MET A 1 -1.25 2.66 30.26
N GLU A 2 -1.32 2.43 28.93
CA GLU A 2 -0.54 1.30 28.33
C GLU A 2 0.98 1.54 28.37
N ALA A 3 1.43 2.80 28.21
CA ALA A 3 2.86 3.16 28.30
C ALA A 3 3.46 3.07 29.72
N GLU A 4 2.62 3.06 30.77
CA GLU A 4 3.08 2.90 32.16
C GLU A 4 3.15 1.42 32.57
N ALA A 5 2.41 0.54 31.89
CA ALA A 5 2.44 -0.90 32.16
C ALA A 5 3.69 -1.59 31.56
N GLU A 6 4.25 -1.09 30.44
CA GLU A 6 5.52 -1.58 29.87
C GLU A 6 6.76 -1.12 30.67
N LEU A 7 6.62 -0.16 31.59
CA LEU A 7 7.70 0.32 32.47
C LEU A 7 8.07 -0.70 33.57
N HIS A 8 7.21 -1.69 33.85
CA HIS A 8 7.45 -2.74 34.83
C HIS A 8 8.16 -3.98 34.27
N THR A 9 8.48 -4.00 32.97
CA THR A 9 9.22 -5.09 32.30
C THR A 9 10.52 -4.59 31.68
N LEU A 10 11.26 -3.74 32.40
CA LEU A 10 12.56 -3.25 31.96
C LEU A 10 13.68 -4.19 32.47
N PRO A 11 14.67 -4.57 31.61
CA PRO A 11 15.86 -5.27 32.06
C PRO A 11 16.63 -4.42 33.07
N GLU A 12 17.33 -5.09 34.00
CA GLU A 12 17.93 -4.57 35.25
C GLU A 12 18.95 -3.42 35.10
N ASN A 13 19.24 -2.98 33.86
CA ASN A 13 20.07 -1.82 33.55
C ASN A 13 19.60 -1.14 32.25
N PRO A 14 18.64 -0.20 32.30
CA PRO A 14 18.14 0.45 31.09
C PRO A 14 19.11 1.54 30.60
N THR A 15 19.66 1.35 29.41
CA THR A 15 20.35 2.39 28.65
C THR A 15 19.34 3.51 28.32
N LEU A 16 19.77 4.78 28.34
CA LEU A 16 18.89 5.93 28.01
C LEU A 16 18.20 5.77 26.64
N GLU A 17 18.83 5.05 25.72
CA GLU A 17 18.28 4.70 24.41
C GLU A 17 17.03 3.83 24.48
N ASP A 18 17.00 2.83 25.38
CA ASP A 18 15.85 1.93 25.55
C ASP A 18 14.64 2.65 26.13
N LEU A 19 14.87 3.58 27.07
CA LEU A 19 13.81 4.41 27.66
C LEU A 19 13.20 5.36 26.61
N ILE A 20 14.02 5.95 25.75
CA ILE A 20 13.57 6.81 24.65
C ILE A 20 12.82 5.97 23.61
N PHE A 21 13.31 4.77 23.30
CA PHE A 21 12.67 3.85 22.34
C PHE A 21 11.28 3.42 22.79
N ILE A 22 11.06 3.19 24.09
CA ILE A 22 9.75 2.79 24.63
C ILE A 22 8.80 3.99 24.66
N LYS A 23 9.27 5.16 25.12
CA LYS A 23 8.45 6.37 25.25
C LYS A 23 8.06 6.99 23.91
N TYR A 24 8.97 6.96 22.92
CA TYR A 24 8.79 7.56 21.59
C TYR A 24 8.67 6.53 20.47
N ARG A 25 8.35 5.26 20.80
CA ARG A 25 8.26 4.14 19.84
C ARG A 25 7.55 4.48 18.54
N LYS A 26 6.41 5.17 18.62
CA LYS A 26 5.60 5.58 17.46
C LYS A 26 6.31 6.61 16.59
N PHE A 27 7.00 7.56 17.22
CA PHE A 27 7.75 8.60 16.53
C PHE A 27 8.99 8.01 15.85
N VAL A 28 9.73 7.15 16.56
CA VAL A 28 10.91 6.44 16.02
C VAL A 28 10.51 5.51 14.87
N ALA A 29 9.41 4.75 15.02
CA ALA A 29 8.92 3.85 13.98
C ALA A 29 8.53 4.57 12.67
N MET A 30 8.06 5.81 12.76
CA MET A 30 7.76 6.65 11.58
C MET A 30 9.04 7.30 11.02
N LEU A 31 9.93 7.77 11.88
CA LEU A 31 11.09 8.55 11.49
C LEU A 31 12.15 7.72 10.75
N ILE A 32 12.35 6.45 11.14
CA ILE A 32 13.30 5.55 10.48
C ILE A 32 12.99 5.37 8.98
N PRO A 33 11.79 4.89 8.56
CA PRO A 33 11.49 4.73 7.14
C PRO A 33 11.45 6.06 6.39
N PHE A 34 11.05 7.15 7.05
CA PHE A 34 11.08 8.49 6.46
C PHE A 34 12.51 8.93 6.12
N VAL A 35 13.45 8.82 7.07
CA VAL A 35 14.85 9.18 6.86
C VAL A 35 15.50 8.29 5.80
N LEU A 36 15.23 6.98 5.81
CA LEU A 36 15.74 6.07 4.78
C LEU A 36 15.24 6.44 3.38
N MET A 37 13.95 6.74 3.21
CA MET A 37 13.42 7.12 1.88
C MET A 37 13.94 8.48 1.44
N GLN A 38 14.03 9.45 2.36
CA GLN A 38 14.51 10.79 2.04
C GLN A 38 16.01 10.79 1.70
N THR A 39 16.82 9.99 2.39
CA THR A 39 18.26 9.84 2.07
C THR A 39 18.46 9.21 0.70
N VAL A 40 17.74 8.13 0.39
CA VAL A 40 17.78 7.50 -0.94
C VAL A 40 17.35 8.50 -2.03
N TRP A 41 16.26 9.23 -1.79
CA TRP A 41 15.78 10.24 -2.75
C TRP A 41 16.81 11.34 -3.02
N TRP A 42 17.43 11.92 -1.98
CA TRP A 42 18.45 12.96 -2.14
C TRP A 42 19.69 12.46 -2.89
N MET A 43 20.14 11.24 -2.59
CA MET A 43 21.27 10.63 -3.29
C MET A 43 20.99 10.51 -4.80
N VAL A 44 19.80 10.05 -5.18
CA VAL A 44 19.40 9.90 -6.58
C VAL A 44 19.17 11.27 -7.24
N ALA A 45 18.50 12.20 -6.56
CA ALA A 45 18.18 13.53 -7.09
C ALA A 45 19.44 14.34 -7.44
N ILE A 46 20.47 14.27 -6.59
CA ILE A 46 21.77 14.94 -6.82
C ILE A 46 22.54 14.22 -7.93
N ARG A 47 22.58 12.88 -7.93
CA ARG A 47 23.35 12.10 -8.92
C ARG A 47 22.86 12.27 -10.36
N TYR A 48 21.54 12.40 -10.54
CA TYR A 48 20.88 12.46 -11.85
C TYR A 48 20.32 13.85 -12.20
N ASN A 49 20.54 14.87 -11.36
CA ASN A 49 20.08 16.25 -11.58
C ASN A 49 18.58 16.36 -11.92
N PHE A 50 17.73 15.73 -11.11
CA PHE A 50 16.27 15.72 -11.35
C PHE A 50 15.63 17.11 -11.33
N PHE A 51 16.28 18.09 -10.70
CA PHE A 51 15.84 19.49 -10.68
C PHE A 51 15.68 20.11 -12.07
N ARG A 52 16.38 19.61 -13.09
CA ARG A 52 16.23 20.07 -14.48
C ARG A 52 14.84 19.81 -15.06
N TRP A 53 14.17 18.75 -14.61
CA TRP A 53 12.87 18.31 -15.14
C TRP A 53 11.68 18.94 -14.40
N TYR A 54 11.95 19.64 -13.29
CA TYR A 54 10.91 20.24 -12.46
C TYR A 54 10.07 21.32 -13.18
N PRO A 55 10.64 22.19 -14.05
CA PRO A 55 9.85 23.17 -14.80
C PRO A 55 8.83 22.55 -15.75
N GLU A 56 9.16 21.39 -16.34
CA GLU A 56 8.34 20.71 -17.33
C GLU A 56 7.31 19.77 -16.66
N TYR A 57 7.68 19.12 -15.56
CA TYR A 57 6.87 18.09 -14.90
C TYR A 57 6.38 18.46 -13.49
N TRP A 58 6.23 19.75 -13.17
CA TRP A 58 5.77 20.23 -11.86
C TRP A 58 4.42 19.63 -11.41
N HIS A 59 3.58 19.28 -12.37
CA HIS A 59 2.27 18.64 -12.15
C HIS A 59 2.40 17.29 -11.41
N MET A 60 3.48 16.55 -11.64
CA MET A 60 3.66 15.19 -11.11
C MET A 60 3.84 15.20 -9.58
N PRO A 61 4.75 16.00 -8.98
CA PRO A 61 4.82 16.15 -7.52
C PRO A 61 3.49 16.56 -6.87
N VAL A 62 2.73 17.48 -7.47
CA VAL A 62 1.45 17.94 -6.93
C VAL A 62 0.43 16.81 -6.89
N THR A 63 0.32 16.05 -7.98
CA THR A 63 -0.58 14.88 -8.01
C THR A 63 -0.15 13.81 -7.01
N MET A 64 1.14 13.68 -6.72
CA MET A 64 1.63 12.74 -5.71
C MET A 64 1.40 13.19 -4.28
N ILE A 65 1.46 14.49 -3.96
CA ILE A 65 1.08 14.98 -2.63
C ILE A 65 -0.37 14.61 -2.33
N LEU A 66 -1.27 14.84 -3.30
CA LEU A 66 -2.69 14.48 -3.17
C LEU A 66 -2.89 12.97 -3.16
N GLY A 67 -2.21 12.24 -4.04
CA GLY A 67 -2.29 10.78 -4.13
C GLY A 67 -1.80 10.09 -2.86
N SER A 68 -0.71 10.57 -2.26
CA SER A 68 -0.19 10.07 -1.00
C SER A 68 -1.08 10.43 0.19
N PHE A 69 -1.72 11.60 0.19
CA PHE A 69 -2.69 11.94 1.23
C PHE A 69 -3.89 10.98 1.19
N VAL A 70 -4.50 10.78 0.00
CA VAL A 70 -5.64 9.86 -0.16
C VAL A 70 -5.22 8.41 0.13
N GLY A 71 -4.05 7.99 -0.35
CA GLY A 71 -3.51 6.66 -0.05
C GLY A 71 -3.12 6.48 1.43
N GLY A 72 -2.88 7.56 2.17
CA GLY A 72 -2.59 7.49 3.61
C GLY A 72 -3.85 7.35 4.46
N ILE A 73 -4.96 7.95 4.03
CA ILE A 73 -6.26 7.87 4.74
C ILE A 73 -7.09 6.65 4.32
N THR A 74 -6.68 5.93 3.27
CA THR A 74 -7.32 4.71 2.78
C THR A 74 -6.36 3.52 2.91
N SER A 75 -6.89 2.30 2.96
CA SER A 75 -6.07 1.08 2.88
C SER A 75 -5.64 0.73 1.44
N GLU A 76 -5.87 1.65 0.51
CA GLU A 76 -5.53 1.53 -0.90
C GLU A 76 -4.24 2.30 -1.19
N GLY A 77 -3.34 1.71 -1.96
CA GLY A 77 -2.08 2.36 -2.32
C GLY A 77 -2.32 3.67 -3.09
N SER A 78 -1.45 4.67 -2.92
CA SER A 78 -1.52 5.94 -3.65
C SER A 78 -1.54 5.78 -5.19
N GLY A 79 -1.05 4.64 -5.68
CA GLY A 79 -1.11 4.22 -7.09
C GLY A 79 -2.52 4.20 -7.67
N ALA A 80 -3.55 3.97 -6.85
CA ALA A 80 -4.95 3.93 -7.27
C ALA A 80 -5.52 5.32 -7.60
N VAL A 81 -5.02 6.38 -6.96
CA VAL A 81 -5.41 7.77 -7.30
C VAL A 81 -4.47 8.35 -8.36
N ALA A 82 -3.19 8.05 -8.24
CA ALA A 82 -2.15 8.51 -9.16
C ALA A 82 -2.42 8.06 -10.60
N PHE A 83 -2.86 6.81 -10.80
CA PHE A 83 -3.07 6.22 -12.11
C PHE A 83 -4.19 6.88 -12.96
N PRO A 84 -5.43 7.04 -12.46
CA PRO A 84 -6.46 7.75 -13.22
C PRO A 84 -6.11 9.22 -13.43
N VAL A 85 -5.45 9.88 -12.48
CA VAL A 85 -4.99 11.27 -12.67
C VAL A 85 -3.95 11.35 -13.79
N MET A 86 -2.95 10.48 -13.80
CA MET A 86 -1.95 10.46 -14.87
C MET A 86 -2.53 10.09 -16.25
N THR A 87 -3.45 9.12 -16.30
CA THR A 87 -3.96 8.58 -17.57
C THR A 87 -5.18 9.32 -18.13
N LEU A 88 -5.98 9.99 -17.29
CA LEU A 88 -7.18 10.72 -17.71
C LEU A 88 -6.99 12.24 -17.67
N ALA A 89 -6.28 12.78 -16.67
CA ALA A 89 -6.11 14.22 -16.55
C ALA A 89 -4.84 14.72 -17.26
N LEU A 90 -3.75 13.96 -17.19
CA LEU A 90 -2.45 14.35 -17.78
C LEU A 90 -2.16 13.69 -19.13
N HIS A 91 -3.06 12.82 -19.62
CA HIS A 91 -2.90 12.08 -20.90
C HIS A 91 -1.55 11.34 -21.04
N ILE A 92 -0.97 10.90 -19.92
CA ILE A 92 0.28 10.14 -19.91
C ILE A 92 0.00 8.69 -20.33
N SER A 93 0.94 8.09 -21.08
CA SER A 93 0.83 6.70 -21.50
C SER A 93 0.52 5.78 -20.32
N PRO A 94 -0.49 4.91 -20.42
CA PRO A 94 -0.90 4.06 -19.30
C PRO A 94 0.18 3.07 -18.83
N SER A 95 1.19 2.77 -19.66
CA SER A 95 2.34 1.95 -19.26
C SER A 95 3.24 2.65 -18.25
N ILE A 96 3.58 3.92 -18.52
CA ILE A 96 4.41 4.77 -17.65
C ILE A 96 3.68 5.03 -16.33
N ALA A 97 2.39 5.39 -16.42
CA ALA A 97 1.55 5.63 -15.26
C ALA A 97 1.48 4.40 -14.33
N ARG A 98 1.42 3.19 -14.90
CA ARG A 98 1.48 1.95 -14.12
C ARG A 98 2.83 1.79 -13.43
N ASP A 99 3.93 1.83 -14.18
CA ASP A 99 5.26 1.54 -13.61
C ASP A 99 5.56 2.51 -12.48
N PHE A 100 5.13 3.76 -12.63
CA PHE A 100 5.15 4.76 -11.58
C PHE A 100 4.27 4.37 -10.38
N SER A 101 3.01 3.96 -10.59
CA SER A 101 2.12 3.49 -9.52
C SER A 101 2.64 2.25 -8.78
N LEU A 102 3.28 1.30 -9.48
CA LEU A 102 3.89 0.10 -8.88
C LEU A 102 5.14 0.48 -8.07
N MET A 103 5.95 1.39 -8.58
CA MET A 103 7.13 1.92 -7.88
C MET A 103 6.74 2.66 -6.59
N ILE A 104 5.72 3.52 -6.65
CA ILE A 104 5.26 4.23 -5.45
C ILE A 104 4.62 3.26 -4.45
N GLN A 105 3.85 2.28 -4.92
CA GLN A 105 3.29 1.26 -4.05
C GLN A 105 4.36 0.42 -3.37
N SER A 106 5.41 0.00 -4.08
CA SER A 106 6.50 -0.77 -3.48
C SER A 106 7.25 0.06 -2.43
N CYS A 107 7.66 1.29 -2.74
CA CYS A 107 8.33 2.15 -1.77
C CYS A 107 7.40 2.51 -0.59
N GLY A 108 6.18 2.94 -0.87
CA GLY A 108 5.20 3.41 0.10
C GLY A 108 4.70 2.30 1.03
N MET A 109 4.19 1.20 0.49
CA MET A 109 3.65 0.10 1.31
C MET A 109 4.75 -0.63 2.07
N THR A 110 5.97 -0.78 1.53
CA THR A 110 7.09 -1.34 2.29
C THR A 110 7.52 -0.42 3.43
N SER A 111 7.54 0.90 3.22
CA SER A 111 7.83 1.86 4.31
C SER A 111 6.77 1.81 5.42
N ALA A 112 5.49 1.68 5.06
CA ALA A 112 4.39 1.53 5.99
C ALA A 112 4.47 0.19 6.75
N LEU A 113 4.76 -0.92 6.06
CA LEU A 113 4.98 -2.22 6.67
C LEU A 113 6.12 -2.16 7.70
N MET A 114 7.22 -1.51 7.37
CA MET A 114 8.34 -1.33 8.29
C MET A 114 7.94 -0.58 9.57
N CYS A 115 7.14 0.50 9.42
CA CYS A 115 6.57 1.23 10.56
C CYS A 115 5.66 0.33 11.43
N VAL A 116 4.79 -0.46 10.79
CA VAL A 116 3.89 -1.41 11.48
C VAL A 116 4.69 -2.46 12.26
N LEU A 117 5.77 -2.99 11.68
CA LEU A 117 6.66 -3.96 12.34
C LEU A 117 7.36 -3.35 13.57
N PHE A 118 7.87 -2.11 13.48
CA PHE A 118 8.51 -1.43 14.61
C PHE A 118 7.53 -1.07 15.73
N MET A 119 6.28 -0.74 15.39
CA MET A 119 5.21 -0.50 16.35
C MET A 119 4.73 -1.78 17.05
N LYS A 120 5.18 -2.98 16.62
CA LYS A 120 4.68 -4.28 17.08
C LYS A 120 3.15 -4.33 17.11
N VAL A 121 2.52 -3.80 16.06
CA VAL A 121 1.07 -3.89 15.90
C VAL A 121 0.68 -5.37 15.92
N LYS A 122 -0.38 -5.71 16.65
CA LYS A 122 -0.90 -7.08 16.66
C LYS A 122 -1.52 -7.36 15.31
N ILE A 123 -0.83 -8.16 14.50
CA ILE A 123 -1.30 -8.62 13.20
C ILE A 123 -1.54 -10.12 13.29
N GLU A 124 -2.63 -10.58 12.69
CA GLU A 124 -2.89 -12.01 12.54
C GLU A 124 -1.94 -12.60 11.49
N ASN A 125 -0.80 -13.14 11.94
CA ASN A 125 0.26 -13.65 11.07
C ASN A 125 -0.24 -14.71 10.08
N ARG A 126 -1.20 -15.55 10.50
CA ARG A 126 -1.81 -16.56 9.63
C ARG A 126 -2.55 -15.93 8.47
N ALA A 127 -3.24 -14.81 8.73
CA ALA A 127 -3.97 -14.11 7.69
C ALA A 127 -3.01 -13.46 6.69
N VAL A 128 -1.93 -12.85 7.20
CA VAL A 128 -0.91 -12.25 6.33
C VAL A 128 -0.22 -13.31 5.48
N ILE A 129 0.20 -14.44 6.06
CA ILE A 129 0.91 -15.49 5.34
C ILE A 129 0.01 -16.16 4.30
N LEU A 130 -1.21 -16.56 4.67
CA LEU A 130 -2.12 -17.22 3.73
C LEU A 130 -2.60 -16.27 2.62
N GLY A 131 -2.82 -14.99 2.96
CA GLY A 131 -3.20 -13.97 1.98
C GLY A 131 -2.06 -13.66 1.01
N THR A 132 -0.83 -13.53 1.50
CA THR A 132 0.36 -13.30 0.66
C THR A 132 0.68 -14.51 -0.22
N LEU A 133 0.55 -15.74 0.31
CA LEU A 133 0.70 -16.98 -0.45
C LEU A 133 -0.31 -17.11 -1.59
N GLY A 134 -1.54 -16.60 -1.42
CA GLY A 134 -2.52 -16.52 -2.50
C GLY A 134 -2.22 -15.39 -3.49
N ALA A 135 -1.83 -14.22 -2.97
CA ALA A 135 -1.60 -13.02 -3.77
C ALA A 135 -0.42 -13.13 -4.74
N ILE A 136 0.67 -13.81 -4.39
CA ILE A 136 1.84 -13.99 -5.25
C ILE A 136 1.49 -14.73 -6.56
N PRO A 137 0.93 -15.96 -6.54
CA PRO A 137 0.53 -16.65 -7.76
C PRO A 137 -0.62 -15.94 -8.48
N GLY A 138 -1.54 -15.32 -7.72
CA GLY A 138 -2.59 -14.47 -8.29
C GLY A 138 -2.01 -13.33 -9.12
N PHE A 139 -1.02 -12.62 -8.58
CA PHE A 139 -0.31 -11.53 -9.26
C PHE A 139 0.42 -11.99 -10.51
N ILE A 140 1.17 -13.09 -10.43
CA ILE A 140 1.90 -13.64 -11.59
C ILE A 140 0.93 -14.00 -12.71
N ILE A 141 -0.19 -14.67 -12.38
CA ILE A 141 -1.21 -15.05 -13.37
C ILE A 141 -1.93 -13.82 -13.91
N GLY A 142 -2.26 -12.86 -13.05
CA GLY A 142 -2.87 -11.58 -13.40
C GLY A 142 -2.04 -10.84 -14.46
N VAL A 143 -0.74 -10.69 -14.19
CA VAL A 143 0.17 -9.95 -15.06
C VAL A 143 0.47 -10.68 -16.37
N HIS A 144 0.60 -12.01 -16.36
CA HIS A 144 1.02 -12.76 -17.54
C HIS A 144 -0.13 -13.25 -18.43
N PHE A 145 -1.28 -13.59 -17.84
CA PHE A 145 -2.38 -14.23 -18.57
C PHE A 145 -3.62 -13.35 -18.67
N ILE A 146 -4.04 -12.71 -17.57
CA ILE A 146 -5.24 -11.86 -17.53
C ILE A 146 -4.98 -10.53 -18.26
N ASP A 147 -3.83 -9.91 -18.01
CA ASP A 147 -3.51 -8.61 -18.57
C ASP A 147 -3.55 -8.49 -20.10
N PRO A 148 -2.98 -9.41 -20.89
CA PRO A 148 -3.01 -9.31 -22.35
C PRO A 148 -4.39 -9.57 -22.95
N LEU A 149 -5.36 -10.12 -22.20
CA LEU A 149 -6.70 -10.43 -22.70
C LEU A 149 -7.63 -9.20 -22.75
N PHE A 150 -7.31 -8.13 -22.02
CA PHE A 150 -8.18 -6.95 -21.91
C PHE A 150 -7.66 -5.73 -22.68
N THR A 151 -8.57 -5.03 -23.34
CA THR A 151 -8.29 -3.73 -23.97
C THR A 151 -8.09 -2.62 -22.94
N GLY A 152 -7.40 -1.53 -23.31
CA GLY A 152 -7.15 -0.40 -22.40
C GLY A 152 -8.44 0.23 -21.83
N SER A 153 -9.54 0.23 -22.59
CA SER A 153 -10.84 0.72 -22.14
C SER A 153 -11.48 -0.20 -21.09
N GLN A 154 -11.46 -1.51 -21.31
CA GLN A 154 -12.01 -2.49 -20.35
C GLN A 154 -11.27 -2.46 -19.01
N LYS A 155 -9.94 -2.25 -19.05
CA LYS A 155 -9.09 -2.12 -17.86
C LYS A 155 -9.49 -0.90 -17.01
N LYS A 156 -9.74 0.25 -17.65
CA LYS A 156 -10.26 1.45 -16.98
C LYS A 156 -11.64 1.19 -16.36
N MET A 157 -12.55 0.53 -17.07
CA MET A 157 -13.87 0.20 -16.56
C MET A 157 -13.81 -0.75 -15.34
N MET A 158 -12.96 -1.79 -15.39
CA MET A 158 -12.75 -2.70 -14.27
C MET A 158 -12.20 -1.98 -13.03
N PHE A 159 -11.24 -1.08 -13.21
CA PHE A 159 -10.70 -0.27 -12.12
C PHE A 159 -11.79 0.56 -11.42
N VAL A 160 -12.60 1.29 -12.20
CA VAL A 160 -13.70 2.10 -11.66
C VAL A 160 -14.76 1.23 -10.99
N ALA A 161 -15.08 0.06 -11.56
CA ALA A 161 -16.07 -0.85 -11.01
C ALA A 161 -15.64 -1.43 -9.65
N ILE A 162 -14.38 -1.85 -9.50
CA ILE A 162 -13.83 -2.35 -8.23
C ILE A 162 -13.85 -1.24 -7.18
N TRP A 163 -13.42 -0.03 -7.54
CA TRP A 163 -13.46 1.12 -6.63
C TRP A 163 -14.87 1.47 -6.19
N THR A 164 -15.83 1.43 -7.10
CA THR A 164 -17.24 1.67 -6.78
C THR A 164 -17.77 0.58 -5.85
N SER A 165 -17.47 -0.69 -6.13
CA SER A 165 -17.85 -1.81 -5.26
C SER A 165 -17.24 -1.68 -3.87
N PHE A 166 -15.97 -1.32 -3.77
CA PHE A 166 -15.28 -1.09 -2.50
C PHE A 166 -15.88 0.09 -1.73
N ALA A 167 -16.18 1.21 -2.40
CA ALA A 167 -16.84 2.36 -1.80
C ALA A 167 -18.25 2.03 -1.26
N ILE A 168 -19.04 1.25 -2.03
CA ILE A 168 -20.34 0.76 -1.59
C ILE A 168 -20.19 -0.17 -0.39
N ALA A 169 -19.25 -1.12 -0.45
CA ALA A 169 -18.96 -2.05 0.64
C ALA A 169 -18.58 -1.29 1.92
N LEU A 170 -17.68 -0.31 1.83
CA LEU A 170 -17.33 0.57 2.95
C LEU A 170 -18.52 1.39 3.44
N GLY A 171 -19.35 1.92 2.56
CA GLY A 171 -20.56 2.67 2.92
C GLY A 171 -21.56 1.82 3.73
N ILE A 172 -21.83 0.60 3.28
CA ILE A 172 -22.68 -0.36 3.99
C ILE A 172 -22.04 -0.75 5.34
N LEU A 173 -20.75 -1.01 5.30
CA LEU A 173 -19.97 -1.47 6.45
C LEU A 173 -19.82 -0.37 7.53
N ASN A 174 -19.80 0.91 7.13
CA ASN A 174 -19.79 2.07 8.02
C ASN A 174 -21.21 2.44 8.51
N SER A 175 -22.25 2.09 7.75
CA SER A 175 -23.65 2.25 8.17
C SER A 175 -24.03 1.29 9.30
N THR A 176 -23.30 0.18 9.44
CA THR A 176 -23.53 -0.84 10.48
C THR A 176 -22.66 -0.56 11.72
N LYS A 177 -23.14 0.30 12.62
CA LYS A 177 -22.37 0.82 13.79
C LYS A 177 -22.13 -0.17 14.95
N LYS A 178 -22.76 -1.34 14.97
CA LYS A 178 -22.58 -2.34 16.06
C LYS A 178 -21.54 -3.41 15.66
N ARG A 179 -20.25 -3.05 15.66
CA ARG A 179 -19.19 -4.05 15.40
C ARG A 179 -18.54 -4.52 16.69
N LYS A 180 -18.51 -5.84 16.90
CA LYS A 180 -17.62 -6.48 17.86
C LYS A 180 -16.26 -6.64 17.18
N THR A 181 -15.27 -5.88 17.62
CA THR A 181 -13.89 -5.98 17.11
C THR A 181 -13.21 -7.14 17.83
N PHE A 182 -12.96 -8.23 17.11
CA PHE A 182 -12.23 -9.38 17.64
C PHE A 182 -10.74 -9.18 17.39
N LYS A 183 -9.91 -9.41 18.43
CA LYS A 183 -8.43 -9.26 18.36
C LYS A 183 -7.76 -10.37 17.55
N ASP A 184 -8.40 -11.53 17.48
CA ASP A 184 -7.96 -12.73 16.75
C ASP A 184 -9.16 -13.30 15.97
N ILE A 185 -8.94 -14.06 14.90
CA ILE A 185 -10.02 -14.78 14.20
C ILE A 185 -10.49 -15.91 15.13
N PRO A 186 -11.70 -15.83 15.72
CA PRO A 186 -12.19 -16.91 16.57
C PRO A 186 -12.42 -18.14 15.68
N GLU A 187 -11.96 -19.31 16.12
CA GLU A 187 -12.12 -20.61 15.45
C GLU A 187 -11.54 -20.64 14.02
N PHE A 188 -10.22 -20.78 13.94
CA PHE A 188 -9.50 -20.90 12.67
C PHE A 188 -9.73 -22.31 12.06
N CYS A 189 -10.74 -22.43 11.20
CA CYS A 189 -11.00 -23.64 10.42
C CYS A 189 -10.29 -23.60 9.05
N CYS A 190 -10.02 -24.79 8.48
CA CYS A 190 -9.45 -24.96 7.14
C CYS A 190 -10.25 -24.18 6.06
N TRP A 191 -11.57 -24.12 6.20
CA TRP A 191 -12.43 -23.34 5.31
C TRP A 191 -12.09 -21.84 5.28
N LYS A 192 -11.84 -21.22 6.44
CA LYS A 192 -11.46 -19.80 6.52
C LYS A 192 -10.08 -19.56 5.90
N ALA A 193 -9.15 -20.52 6.04
CA ALA A 193 -7.84 -20.47 5.39
C ALA A 193 -7.96 -20.52 3.86
N VAL A 194 -8.84 -21.37 3.33
CA VAL A 194 -9.12 -21.47 1.89
C VAL A 194 -9.75 -20.18 1.37
N VAL A 195 -10.75 -19.63 2.06
CA VAL A 195 -11.36 -18.34 1.70
C VAL A 195 -10.31 -17.24 1.67
N LEU A 196 -9.39 -17.22 2.64
CA LEU A 196 -8.35 -16.21 2.69
C LEU A 196 -7.30 -16.35 1.57
N PHE A 197 -6.94 -17.59 1.23
CA PHE A 197 -6.05 -17.87 0.11
C PHE A 197 -6.69 -17.45 -1.22
N PHE A 198 -7.95 -17.81 -1.46
CA PHE A 198 -8.66 -17.45 -2.69
C PHE A 198 -8.93 -15.95 -2.79
N THR A 199 -9.27 -15.27 -1.69
CA THR A 199 -9.40 -13.81 -1.70
C THR A 199 -8.07 -13.13 -1.96
N GLY A 200 -6.95 -13.65 -1.43
CA GLY A 200 -5.61 -13.20 -1.80
C GLY A 200 -5.29 -13.46 -3.27
N PHE A 201 -5.63 -14.63 -3.79
CA PHE A 201 -5.39 -15.03 -5.19
C PHE A 201 -6.17 -14.17 -6.18
N VAL A 202 -7.47 -14.01 -5.94
CA VAL A 202 -8.33 -13.10 -6.70
C VAL A 202 -7.77 -11.68 -6.54
N GLY A 203 -7.53 -11.18 -5.34
CA GLY A 203 -6.95 -9.83 -5.15
C GLY A 203 -5.64 -9.60 -5.92
N GLY A 204 -4.74 -10.59 -5.94
CA GLY A 204 -3.47 -10.52 -6.66
C GLY A 204 -3.63 -10.39 -8.17
N GLN A 205 -4.61 -11.07 -8.77
CA GLN A 205 -4.85 -11.05 -10.23
C GLN A 205 -5.19 -9.66 -10.78
N TRP A 206 -5.76 -8.78 -9.95
CA TRP A 206 -6.20 -7.44 -10.37
C TRP A 206 -5.16 -6.34 -10.13
N ASN A 207 -3.90 -6.69 -9.83
CA ASN A 207 -2.80 -5.73 -9.74
C ASN A 207 -2.27 -5.40 -11.16
N HIS A 208 -2.62 -4.22 -11.65
CA HIS A 208 -2.86 -4.00 -13.08
C HIS A 208 -1.60 -3.72 -13.93
N ARG A 209 -1.52 -4.31 -15.15
CA ARG A 209 -0.51 -4.00 -16.18
C ARG A 209 -1.17 -3.26 -17.38
N ASN A 210 -0.62 -2.15 -17.85
CA ASN A 210 -1.03 -1.58 -19.15
C ASN A 210 0.12 -1.71 -20.15
N TYR A 211 0.07 -2.70 -21.03
CA TYR A 211 0.70 -2.59 -22.34
C TYR A 211 -0.39 -2.73 -23.39
N VAL A 212 -0.72 -1.63 -24.06
CA VAL A 212 -1.22 -1.69 -25.44
C VAL A 212 -0.58 -0.54 -26.20
N LYS A 213 0.04 -0.91 -27.31
CA LYS A 213 0.47 -0.02 -28.39
C LYS A 213 -0.80 0.54 -29.07
N GLU A 214 -0.97 1.85 -29.05
CA GLU A 214 -1.73 2.62 -30.03
C GLU A 214 -0.86 3.89 -30.19
N TYR A 215 -0.16 4.24 -31.28
CA TYR A 215 -0.49 4.17 -32.71
C TYR A 215 -1.98 4.38 -32.94
N PHE A 216 -2.49 5.51 -32.48
CA PHE A 216 -2.85 6.68 -33.30
C PHE A 216 -3.11 7.87 -32.36
#